data_AF-A0A842Q4G7-F1
#
_entry.id   AF-A0A842Q4G7-F1
#
_cell.length_a   1.000
_cell.length_b   1.000
_cell.length_c   1.000
_cell.angle_alpha   90.00
_cell.angle_beta   90.00
_cell.angle_gamma   90.00
#
_symmetry.space_group_name_H-M   'P 1'
#
loop_
_entity.id
_entity.type
_entity.pdbx_description
1 polymer ?
#
loop_
_entity_poly.entity_id
_entity_poly.type
_entity_poly.pdbx_seq_one_letter_code
_entity_poly.pdbx_strand_id
1 'polypeptide(L)'
;GTNTIWAARFLNIREGMKFSVSGMLASMACGLPYTIAAQLAYPERQCVAFVGDGGFAMLMGEFATAVQYNLPIKVVILKNNTLGMIRWEQMAFLGNPEFGVEFSPIDFAKIAEACGGIGYTIKEYEDIKPIMKEAMSDKTTRKPTIIEAYVNPFEPPMPPKIEPEFVQNMAESFAKGQPYAKRIGLTLYRNQMSSTMKTIQNKLGEKINNLISDDSK
;
A
#
# COMPACT_ATOMS: atom_id res chain seq x y z
N GLY A 1 8.45 -1.51 -0.96
CA GLY A 1 7.75 -1.45 -2.26
C GLY A 1 6.81 -0.26 -2.29
N THR A 2 5.83 -0.22 -3.20
CA THR A 2 4.83 0.88 -3.25
C THR A 2 4.02 0.98 -1.96
N ASN A 3 3.72 -0.15 -1.31
CA ASN A 3 3.12 -0.19 0.02
C ASN A 3 3.87 0.65 1.07
N THR A 4 5.21 0.69 1.02
CA THR A 4 6.02 1.51 1.93
C THR A 4 5.80 3.00 1.69
N ILE A 5 5.68 3.41 0.42
CA ILE A 5 5.38 4.80 0.04
C ILE A 5 3.99 5.18 0.53
N TRP A 6 3.00 4.30 0.36
CA TRP A 6 1.64 4.52 0.84
C TRP A 6 1.58 4.59 2.37
N ALA A 7 2.28 3.71 3.06
CA ALA A 7 2.42 3.76 4.51
C ALA A 7 3.00 5.11 4.96
N ALA A 8 4.12 5.54 4.37
CA ALA A 8 4.79 6.78 4.73
C ALA A 8 3.95 8.03 4.45
N ARG A 9 3.10 8.01 3.42
CA ARG A 9 2.26 9.16 3.03
C ARG A 9 0.94 9.25 3.80
N PHE A 10 0.34 8.10 4.14
CA PHE A 10 -1.05 8.06 4.59
C PHE A 10 -1.23 7.53 6.02
N LEU A 11 -0.24 6.83 6.60
CA LEU A 11 -0.33 6.42 8.00
C LEU A 11 0.12 7.56 8.91
N ASN A 12 -0.82 8.13 9.64
CA ASN A 12 -0.50 9.08 10.69
C ASN A 12 -0.05 8.34 11.96
N ILE A 13 1.27 8.25 12.16
CA ILE A 13 1.88 7.62 13.33
C ILE A 13 1.69 8.55 14.54
N ARG A 14 0.92 8.09 15.52
CA ARG A 14 0.63 8.83 16.74
C ARG A 14 1.67 8.56 17.82
N GLU A 15 1.68 9.41 18.85
CA GLU A 15 2.48 9.18 20.05
C GLU A 15 2.26 7.76 20.61
N GLY A 16 3.36 7.11 20.98
CA GLY A 16 3.38 5.72 21.46
C GLY A 16 3.34 4.65 20.36
N MET A 17 2.94 4.96 19.12
CA MET A 17 3.03 3.99 18.02
C MET A 17 4.49 3.71 17.66
N LYS A 18 4.77 2.45 17.29
CA LYS A 18 6.08 2.02 16.79
C LYS A 18 5.93 1.66 15.32
N PHE A 19 6.92 2.03 14.52
CA PHE A 19 6.96 1.75 13.09
C PHE A 19 8.31 1.15 12.73
N SER A 20 8.31 0.11 11.90
CA SER A 20 9.54 -0.55 11.43
C SER A 20 9.40 -0.88 9.95
N VAL A 21 10.52 -0.78 9.24
CA VAL A 21 10.64 -1.10 7.82
C VAL A 21 12.10 -1.49 7.55
N SER A 22 12.35 -2.38 6.59
CA SER A 22 13.70 -2.58 6.07
C SER A 22 14.08 -1.35 5.22
N GLY A 23 14.68 -0.34 5.86
CA GLY A 23 15.04 0.92 5.21
C GLY A 23 16.38 0.84 4.48
N MET A 24 17.44 0.42 5.18
CA MET A 24 18.81 0.45 4.64
C MET A 24 19.05 -0.66 3.61
N LEU A 25 18.74 -1.91 3.97
CA LEU A 25 18.89 -3.05 3.04
C LEU A 25 17.76 -3.11 2.00
N ALA A 26 16.64 -2.43 2.26
CA ALA A 26 15.44 -2.46 1.41
C ALA A 26 14.92 -3.88 1.11
N SER A 27 15.10 -4.80 2.06
CA SER A 27 14.72 -6.20 1.88
C SER A 27 13.20 -6.35 1.75
N MET A 28 12.76 -7.05 0.71
CA MET A 28 11.37 -7.47 0.55
C MET A 28 10.99 -8.48 1.65
N ALA A 29 9.69 -8.73 1.79
CA ALA A 29 9.14 -9.72 2.72
C ALA A 29 9.38 -9.48 4.22
N CYS A 30 10.04 -8.40 4.64
CA CYS A 30 10.31 -8.13 6.05
C CYS A 30 9.05 -7.92 6.92
N GLY A 31 7.92 -7.49 6.34
CA GLY A 31 6.75 -7.08 7.10
C GLY A 31 6.12 -8.17 7.97
N LEU A 32 5.96 -9.39 7.45
CA LEU A 32 5.38 -10.52 8.18
C LEU A 32 6.27 -10.97 9.36
N PRO A 33 7.55 -11.34 9.16
CA PRO A 33 8.42 -11.76 10.26
C PRO A 33 8.63 -10.65 11.29
N TYR A 34 8.72 -9.37 10.88
CA TYR A 34 8.82 -8.26 11.83
C TYR A 34 7.57 -8.14 12.71
N THR A 35 6.38 -8.40 12.14
CA THR A 35 5.12 -8.33 12.88
C THR A 35 4.98 -9.50 13.85
N ILE A 36 5.43 -10.70 13.47
CA ILE A 36 5.52 -11.86 14.36
C ILE A 36 6.42 -11.54 15.55
N ALA A 37 7.64 -11.05 15.28
CA ALA A 37 8.58 -10.66 16.34
C ALA A 37 8.02 -9.56 17.24
N ALA A 38 7.34 -8.55 16.66
CA ALA A 38 6.70 -7.49 17.41
C ALA A 38 5.58 -8.02 18.32
N GLN A 39 4.77 -8.97 17.86
CA GLN A 39 3.68 -9.54 18.65
C GLN A 39 4.19 -10.38 19.82
N LEU A 40 5.32 -11.06 19.64
CA LEU A 40 6.01 -11.77 20.73
C LEU A 40 6.60 -10.79 21.77
N ALA A 41 7.23 -9.70 21.32
CA ALA A 41 7.84 -8.71 22.20
C ALA A 41 6.80 -7.81 22.90
N TYR A 42 5.64 -7.62 22.30
CA TYR A 42 4.57 -6.72 22.77
C TYR A 42 3.20 -7.41 22.73
N PRO A 43 2.94 -8.44 23.57
CA PRO A 43 1.76 -9.29 23.47
C PRO A 43 0.42 -8.56 23.64
N GLU A 44 0.40 -7.46 24.39
CA GLU A 44 -0.80 -6.65 24.65
C GLU A 44 -1.04 -5.55 23.60
N ARG A 45 -0.14 -5.41 22.62
CA ARG A 45 -0.28 -4.41 21.55
C ARG A 45 -0.83 -5.06 20.29
N GLN A 46 -1.61 -4.30 19.55
CA GLN A 46 -2.00 -4.67 18.20
C GLN A 46 -0.81 -4.53 17.25
N CYS A 47 -0.35 -5.64 16.69
CA CYS A 47 0.73 -5.67 15.70
C CYS A 47 0.15 -5.83 14.30
N VAL A 48 0.47 -4.89 13.41
CA VAL A 48 -0.07 -4.84 12.04
C VAL A 48 1.07 -4.90 11.02
N ALA A 49 1.03 -5.87 10.12
CA ALA A 49 1.86 -5.91 8.93
C ALA A 49 1.13 -5.17 7.80
N PHE A 50 1.74 -4.13 7.24
CA PHE A 50 1.22 -3.43 6.05
C PHE A 50 2.11 -3.73 4.85
N VAL A 51 1.71 -4.70 4.02
CA VAL A 51 2.58 -5.36 3.05
C VAL A 51 2.01 -5.27 1.63
N GLY A 52 2.88 -5.45 0.63
CA GLY A 52 2.44 -5.75 -0.73
C GLY A 52 2.34 -7.27 -0.92
N ASP A 53 1.47 -7.70 -1.83
CA ASP A 53 1.28 -9.10 -2.21
C ASP A 53 2.57 -9.83 -2.64
N GLY A 54 3.38 -9.25 -3.52
CA GLY A 54 4.63 -9.87 -3.95
C GLY A 54 5.64 -10.06 -2.82
N GLY A 55 5.68 -9.09 -1.88
CA GLY A 55 6.52 -9.20 -0.68
C GLY A 55 5.97 -10.22 0.32
N PHE A 56 4.65 -10.30 0.49
CA PHE A 56 4.02 -11.29 1.35
C PHE A 56 4.25 -12.71 0.81
N ALA A 57 4.06 -12.94 -0.49
CA ALA A 57 4.18 -14.24 -1.13
C ALA A 57 5.56 -14.90 -0.93
N MET A 58 6.63 -14.10 -0.85
CA MET A 58 8.00 -14.61 -0.63
C MET A 58 8.16 -15.40 0.68
N LEU A 59 7.44 -15.02 1.75
CA LEU A 59 7.55 -15.63 3.07
C LEU A 59 6.18 -15.97 3.67
N MET A 60 5.14 -16.15 2.84
CA MET A 60 3.77 -16.33 3.33
C MET A 60 3.59 -17.57 4.21
N GLY A 61 4.48 -18.57 4.11
CA GLY A 61 4.50 -19.74 4.98
C GLY A 61 4.64 -19.40 6.47
N GLU A 62 5.28 -18.26 6.81
CA GLU A 62 5.40 -17.80 8.19
C GLU A 62 4.06 -17.40 8.82
N PHE A 63 2.99 -17.27 8.03
CA PHE A 63 1.66 -17.10 8.59
C PHE A 63 1.22 -18.33 9.41
N ALA A 64 1.65 -19.54 9.03
CA ALA A 64 1.42 -20.75 9.81
C ALA A 64 2.14 -20.68 11.18
N THR A 65 3.32 -20.05 11.25
CA THR A 65 4.02 -19.77 12.51
C THR A 65 3.13 -18.90 13.43
N ALA A 66 2.54 -17.83 12.91
CA ALA A 66 1.64 -16.99 13.70
C ALA A 66 0.42 -17.76 14.24
N VAL A 67 -0.12 -18.70 13.44
CA VAL A 67 -1.21 -19.57 13.90
C VAL A 67 -0.74 -20.51 14.99
N GLN A 68 0.37 -21.21 14.78
CA GLN A 68 0.94 -22.18 15.73
C GLN A 68 1.14 -21.58 17.14
N TYR A 69 1.58 -20.32 17.19
CA TYR A 69 1.84 -19.62 18.44
C TYR A 69 0.66 -18.74 18.92
N ASN A 70 -0.52 -18.85 18.30
CA ASN A 70 -1.72 -18.06 18.64
C ASN A 70 -1.44 -16.55 18.71
N LEU A 71 -0.67 -16.04 17.75
CA LEU A 71 -0.29 -14.64 17.67
C LEU A 71 -1.38 -13.86 16.91
N PRO A 72 -2.10 -12.92 17.55
CA PRO A 72 -3.24 -12.22 16.95
C PRO A 72 -2.83 -11.08 16.00
N ILE A 73 -1.80 -11.31 15.17
CA ILE A 73 -1.30 -10.32 14.22
C ILE A 73 -2.34 -10.01 13.14
N LYS A 74 -2.31 -8.77 12.63
CA LYS A 74 -3.17 -8.34 11.52
C LYS A 74 -2.30 -8.06 10.30
N VAL A 75 -2.53 -8.75 9.20
CA VAL A 75 -1.76 -8.60 7.96
C VAL A 75 -2.64 -7.95 6.92
N VAL A 76 -2.38 -6.68 6.62
CA VAL A 76 -3.04 -5.93 5.55
C VAL A 76 -2.19 -6.02 4.29
N ILE A 77 -2.71 -6.67 3.27
CA ILE A 77 -2.03 -6.89 1.98
C ILE A 77 -2.63 -5.95 0.94
N LEU A 78 -1.81 -5.07 0.37
CA LEU A 78 -2.16 -4.32 -0.84
C LEU A 78 -1.91 -5.22 -2.05
N LYS A 79 -2.99 -5.69 -2.66
CA LYS A 79 -2.97 -6.67 -3.75
C LYS A 79 -3.18 -5.98 -5.10
N ASN A 80 -2.13 -5.95 -5.91
CA ASN A 80 -2.13 -5.41 -7.26
C ASN A 80 -1.57 -6.40 -8.31
N ASN A 81 -1.19 -7.61 -7.89
CA ASN A 81 -0.59 -8.68 -8.68
C ASN A 81 0.65 -8.23 -9.48
N THR A 82 1.41 -7.27 -8.95
CA THR A 82 2.59 -6.74 -9.63
C THR A 82 3.69 -6.30 -8.67
N LEU A 83 4.94 -6.36 -9.09
CA LEU A 83 6.06 -5.69 -8.43
C LEU A 83 6.03 -4.19 -8.77
N GLY A 84 5.04 -3.49 -8.22
CA GLY A 84 4.69 -2.12 -8.66
C GLY A 84 5.84 -1.12 -8.63
N MET A 85 6.71 -1.16 -7.62
CA MET A 85 7.87 -0.25 -7.58
C MET A 85 8.83 -0.49 -8.75
N ILE A 86 9.04 -1.75 -9.11
CA ILE A 86 9.93 -2.16 -10.20
C ILE A 86 9.32 -1.79 -11.55
N ARG A 87 8.00 -1.96 -11.72
CA ARG A 87 7.26 -1.47 -12.91
C ARG A 87 7.55 0.00 -13.14
N TRP A 88 7.33 0.83 -12.12
CA TRP A 88 7.53 2.28 -12.25
C TRP A 88 8.99 2.66 -12.45
N GLU A 89 9.92 1.88 -11.89
CA GLU A 89 11.34 2.11 -12.10
C GLU A 89 11.78 1.85 -13.54
N GLN A 90 11.39 0.70 -14.10
CA GLN A 90 11.67 0.37 -15.49
C GLN A 90 11.10 1.44 -16.45
N MET A 91 9.87 1.89 -16.19
CA MET A 91 9.20 2.86 -17.06
C MET A 91 9.71 4.28 -16.90
N ALA A 92 9.73 4.79 -15.67
CA ALA A 92 9.87 6.22 -15.41
C ALA A 92 11.31 6.66 -15.10
N PHE A 93 12.18 5.73 -14.71
CA PHE A 93 13.61 6.01 -14.48
C PHE A 93 14.51 5.43 -15.58
N LEU A 94 14.10 4.34 -16.24
CA LEU A 94 14.94 3.68 -17.28
C LEU A 94 14.38 3.80 -18.70
N GLY A 95 13.15 4.32 -18.86
CA GLY A 95 12.51 4.49 -20.17
C GLY A 95 12.24 3.17 -20.90
N ASN A 96 12.14 2.06 -20.18
CA ASN A 96 11.90 0.73 -20.71
C ASN A 96 10.45 0.28 -20.48
N PRO A 97 9.87 -0.53 -21.37
CA PRO A 97 8.64 -1.23 -21.09
C PRO A 97 8.80 -2.15 -19.89
N GLU A 98 7.71 -2.41 -19.17
CA GLU A 98 7.70 -3.35 -18.06
C GLU A 98 8.03 -4.79 -18.49
N PHE A 99 8.84 -5.46 -17.68
CA PHE A 99 9.25 -6.84 -17.90
C PHE A 99 9.41 -7.59 -16.58
N GLY A 100 8.81 -8.79 -16.50
CA GLY A 100 8.98 -9.71 -15.36
C GLY A 100 8.39 -9.22 -14.03
N VAL A 101 7.46 -8.27 -14.07
CA VAL A 101 6.88 -7.65 -12.87
C VAL A 101 5.50 -8.18 -12.52
N GLU A 102 4.82 -8.88 -13.43
CA GLU A 102 3.50 -9.45 -13.19
C GLU A 102 3.62 -10.89 -12.72
N PHE A 103 2.73 -11.30 -11.83
CA PHE A 103 2.66 -12.67 -11.32
C PHE A 103 1.22 -13.11 -11.15
N SER A 104 1.02 -14.42 -11.19
CA SER A 104 -0.30 -15.02 -11.04
C SER A 104 -0.95 -14.61 -9.71
N PRO A 105 -2.24 -14.24 -9.70
CA PRO A 105 -2.92 -13.84 -8.48
C PRO A 105 -3.05 -15.00 -7.50
N ILE A 106 -2.74 -14.75 -6.23
CA ILE A 106 -2.95 -15.68 -5.11
C ILE A 106 -4.13 -15.17 -4.27
N ASP A 107 -5.01 -16.06 -3.82
CA ASP A 107 -6.08 -15.74 -2.87
C ASP A 107 -5.52 -15.85 -1.44
N PHE A 108 -5.08 -14.72 -0.86
CA PHE A 108 -4.41 -14.73 0.43
C PHE A 108 -5.38 -14.90 1.60
N ALA A 109 -6.65 -14.52 1.42
CA ALA A 109 -7.69 -14.77 2.42
C ALA A 109 -7.87 -16.29 2.60
N LYS A 110 -7.93 -17.06 1.51
CA LYS A 110 -7.97 -18.52 1.57
C LYS A 110 -6.71 -19.15 2.15
N ILE A 111 -5.53 -18.57 1.91
CA ILE A 111 -4.29 -19.02 2.57
C ILE A 111 -4.42 -18.86 4.08
N ALA A 112 -4.98 -17.74 4.58
CA ALA A 112 -5.18 -17.58 6.01
C ALA A 112 -6.10 -18.65 6.60
N GLU A 113 -7.23 -18.91 5.93
CA GLU A 113 -8.18 -19.96 6.33
C GLU A 113 -7.53 -21.35 6.33
N ALA A 114 -6.79 -21.68 5.27
CA ALA A 114 -6.09 -22.96 5.15
C ALA A 114 -5.03 -23.16 6.24
N CYS A 115 -4.40 -22.09 6.72
CA CYS A 115 -3.48 -22.14 7.86
C CYS A 115 -4.18 -22.19 9.22
N GLY A 116 -5.50 -21.98 9.31
CA GLY A 116 -6.28 -21.93 10.56
C GLY A 116 -6.51 -20.54 11.14
N GLY A 117 -6.11 -19.48 10.41
CA GLY A 117 -6.37 -18.08 10.73
C GLY A 117 -7.71 -17.57 10.17
N ILE A 118 -7.84 -16.25 10.05
CA ILE A 118 -9.02 -15.59 9.48
C ILE A 118 -8.62 -14.83 8.21
N GLY A 119 -9.40 -14.96 7.15
CA GLY A 119 -9.20 -14.25 5.89
C GLY A 119 -10.34 -13.27 5.60
N TYR A 120 -10.00 -12.05 5.19
CA TYR A 120 -10.95 -11.07 4.64
C TYR A 120 -10.47 -10.57 3.29
N THR A 121 -11.41 -10.31 2.39
CA THR A 121 -11.14 -9.73 1.07
C THR A 121 -11.93 -8.44 0.89
N ILE A 122 -11.24 -7.35 0.60
CA ILE A 122 -11.81 -6.06 0.20
C ILE A 122 -11.66 -5.93 -1.32
N LYS A 123 -12.78 -5.76 -2.04
CA LYS A 123 -12.78 -5.56 -3.49
C LYS A 123 -13.24 -4.17 -3.87
N GLU A 124 -14.23 -3.64 -3.16
CA GLU A 124 -14.81 -2.34 -3.43
C GLU A 124 -14.52 -1.34 -2.30
N TYR A 125 -14.73 -0.06 -2.59
CA TYR A 125 -14.45 1.02 -1.64
C TYR A 125 -15.36 0.93 -0.40
N GLU A 126 -16.61 0.54 -0.61
CA GLU A 126 -17.65 0.43 0.42
C GLU A 126 -17.33 -0.66 1.45
N ASP A 127 -16.57 -1.68 1.05
CA ASP A 127 -16.17 -2.80 1.90
C ASP A 127 -15.11 -2.40 2.94
N ILE A 128 -14.32 -1.36 2.65
CA ILE A 128 -13.15 -0.99 3.45
C ILE A 128 -13.53 -0.78 4.92
N LYS A 129 -14.52 0.07 5.17
CA LYS A 129 -14.91 0.46 6.53
C LYS A 129 -15.48 -0.70 7.35
N PRO A 130 -16.50 -1.47 6.87
CA PRO A 130 -17.05 -2.58 7.63
C PRO A 130 -16.00 -3.69 7.87
N ILE A 131 -15.27 -4.11 6.84
CA ILE A 131 -14.30 -5.20 6.96
C ILE A 131 -13.14 -4.82 7.88
N MET A 132 -12.56 -3.62 7.73
CA MET A 132 -11.47 -3.19 8.61
C MET A 132 -11.94 -3.06 10.06
N LYS A 133 -13.18 -2.62 10.30
CA LYS A 133 -13.73 -2.57 11.65
C LYS A 133 -13.80 -3.96 12.24
N GLU A 134 -14.33 -4.94 11.50
CA GLU A 134 -14.46 -6.32 11.97
C GLU A 134 -13.09 -6.96 12.22
N ALA A 135 -12.21 -6.93 11.23
CA ALA A 135 -10.88 -7.55 11.29
C ALA A 135 -10.00 -7.01 12.43
N MET A 136 -10.14 -5.72 12.77
CA MET A 136 -9.36 -5.06 13.82
C MET A 136 -10.01 -5.17 15.22
N SER A 137 -11.33 -5.40 15.30
CA SER A 137 -12.05 -5.44 16.58
C SER A 137 -12.02 -6.82 17.25
N ASP A 138 -11.70 -7.87 16.49
CA ASP A 138 -11.63 -9.22 17.05
C ASP A 138 -10.44 -9.37 18.00
N LYS A 139 -10.78 -9.34 19.30
CA LYS A 139 -9.88 -9.60 20.43
C LYS A 139 -10.13 -10.94 21.10
N THR A 140 -11.21 -11.64 20.72
CA THR A 140 -11.70 -12.81 21.44
C THR A 140 -11.18 -14.11 20.84
N THR A 141 -11.07 -14.19 19.51
CA THR A 141 -10.57 -15.42 18.85
C THR A 141 -9.06 -15.58 18.96
N ARG A 142 -8.34 -14.46 19.18
CA ARG A 142 -6.87 -14.36 19.16
C ARG A 142 -6.20 -14.96 17.92
N LYS A 143 -6.95 -15.18 16.84
CA LYS A 143 -6.42 -15.76 15.60
C LYS A 143 -5.69 -14.69 14.79
N PRO A 144 -4.56 -15.04 14.12
CA PRO A 144 -3.98 -14.15 13.14
C PRO A 144 -4.95 -13.94 11.97
N THR A 145 -4.93 -12.74 11.41
CA THR A 145 -5.89 -12.32 10.39
C THR A 145 -5.16 -11.78 9.16
N ILE A 146 -5.53 -12.22 7.97
CA ILE A 146 -5.18 -11.58 6.70
C ILE A 146 -6.36 -10.75 6.22
N ILE A 147 -6.09 -9.52 5.81
CA ILE A 147 -7.00 -8.65 5.08
C ILE A 147 -6.31 -8.33 3.75
N GLU A 148 -6.75 -8.95 2.66
CA GLU A 148 -6.28 -8.58 1.33
C GLU A 148 -7.21 -7.52 0.72
N ALA A 149 -6.61 -6.44 0.21
CA ALA A 149 -7.32 -5.36 -0.45
C ALA A 149 -6.87 -5.26 -1.90
N TYR A 150 -7.81 -5.46 -2.82
CA TYR A 150 -7.56 -5.23 -4.24
C TYR A 150 -7.37 -3.73 -4.47
N VAL A 151 -6.25 -3.37 -5.09
CA VAL A 151 -5.92 -1.97 -5.39
C VAL A 151 -5.54 -1.81 -6.85
N ASN A 152 -5.66 -0.58 -7.37
CA ASN A 152 -5.34 -0.26 -8.75
C ASN A 152 -3.84 -0.57 -9.04
N PRO A 153 -3.53 -1.49 -9.97
CA PRO A 153 -2.15 -1.84 -10.30
C PRO A 153 -1.40 -0.77 -11.10
N PHE A 154 -2.13 0.23 -11.60
CA PHE A 154 -1.60 1.33 -12.40
C PHE A 154 -1.48 2.63 -11.62
N GLU A 155 -1.60 2.59 -10.28
CA GLU A 155 -1.42 3.74 -9.41
C GLU A 155 0.08 4.05 -9.19
N PRO A 156 0.60 5.18 -9.70
CA PRO A 156 2.01 5.54 -9.58
C PRO A 156 2.32 6.17 -8.23
N PRO A 157 3.45 5.82 -7.58
CA PRO A 157 3.97 6.59 -6.46
C PRO A 157 4.56 7.91 -6.97
N MET A 158 3.68 8.89 -7.23
CA MET A 158 4.08 10.16 -7.85
C MET A 158 5.14 10.87 -7.00
N PRO A 159 6.29 11.30 -7.58
CA PRO A 159 7.25 12.12 -6.86
C PRO A 159 6.66 13.50 -6.54
N PRO A 160 7.17 14.20 -5.50
CA PRO A 160 6.69 15.53 -5.15
C PRO A 160 7.00 16.59 -6.22
N LYS A 161 8.06 16.38 -7.01
CA LYS A 161 8.40 17.16 -8.20
C LYS A 161 8.51 16.21 -9.38
N ILE A 162 7.85 16.56 -10.48
CA ILE A 162 7.97 15.81 -11.73
C ILE A 162 9.15 16.40 -12.49
N GLU A 163 10.25 15.67 -12.52
CA GLU A 163 11.44 16.07 -13.28
C GLU A 163 11.21 15.84 -14.78
N PRO A 164 11.79 16.66 -15.67
CA PRO A 164 11.63 16.49 -17.12
C PRO A 164 12.05 15.09 -17.61
N GLU A 165 13.10 14.52 -17.01
CA GLU A 165 13.61 13.19 -17.31
C GLU A 165 12.57 12.10 -17.04
N PHE A 166 11.79 12.22 -15.97
CA PHE A 166 10.68 11.30 -15.67
C PHE A 166 9.66 11.28 -16.81
N VAL A 167 9.31 12.46 -17.34
CA VAL A 167 8.35 12.59 -18.44
C VAL A 167 8.92 12.01 -19.73
N GLN A 168 10.19 12.29 -20.03
CA GLN A 168 10.88 11.76 -21.19
C GLN A 168 10.93 10.23 -21.16
N ASN A 169 11.41 9.64 -20.06
CA ASN A 169 11.51 8.19 -19.90
C ASN A 169 10.14 7.51 -20.01
N MET A 170 9.11 8.10 -19.40
CA MET A 170 7.74 7.60 -19.55
C MET A 170 7.29 7.60 -21.02
N ALA A 171 7.58 8.65 -21.78
CA ALA A 171 7.26 8.72 -23.20
C ALA A 171 8.06 7.69 -24.03
N GLU A 172 9.34 7.50 -23.73
CA GLU A 172 10.18 6.49 -24.35
C GLU A 172 9.67 5.06 -24.09
N SER A 173 9.31 4.75 -22.85
CA SER A 173 8.71 3.46 -22.47
C SER A 173 7.43 3.20 -23.28
N PHE A 174 6.57 4.21 -23.43
CA PHE A 174 5.34 4.10 -24.22
C PHE A 174 5.63 3.87 -25.70
N ALA A 175 6.60 4.61 -26.27
CA ALA A 175 7.03 4.44 -27.65
C ALA A 175 7.63 3.05 -27.91
N LYS A 176 8.32 2.47 -26.93
CA LYS A 176 8.88 1.11 -26.96
C LYS A 176 7.84 0.00 -26.74
N GLY A 177 6.55 0.33 -26.62
CA GLY A 177 5.47 -0.67 -26.56
C GLY A 177 5.05 -1.07 -25.16
N GLN A 178 5.11 -0.16 -24.18
CA GLN A 178 4.62 -0.40 -22.82
C GLN A 178 3.21 -1.03 -22.78
N PRO A 179 3.06 -2.21 -22.16
CA PRO A 179 1.76 -2.80 -21.85
C PRO A 179 0.87 -1.85 -21.06
N TYR A 180 -0.44 -1.89 -21.32
CA TYR A 180 -1.45 -1.08 -20.62
C TYR A 180 -1.25 0.45 -20.68
N ALA A 181 -0.47 0.97 -21.63
CA ALA A 181 -0.17 2.40 -21.76
C ALA A 181 -1.40 3.33 -21.63
N LYS A 182 -2.54 2.95 -22.24
CA LYS A 182 -3.81 3.69 -22.13
C LYS A 182 -4.32 3.80 -20.69
N ARG A 183 -4.30 2.70 -19.92
CA ARG A 183 -4.79 2.67 -18.53
C ARG A 183 -3.83 3.41 -17.59
N ILE A 184 -2.54 3.28 -17.84
CA ILE A 184 -1.49 4.00 -17.10
C ILE A 184 -1.63 5.51 -17.34
N GLY A 185 -1.74 5.93 -18.60
CA GLY A 185 -1.95 7.35 -18.96
C GLY A 185 -3.23 7.93 -18.35
N LEU A 186 -4.34 7.19 -18.35
CA LEU A 186 -5.59 7.63 -17.72
C LEU A 186 -5.44 7.83 -16.20
N THR A 187 -4.72 6.92 -15.52
CA THR A 187 -4.47 7.03 -14.08
C THR A 187 -3.60 8.25 -13.76
N LEU A 188 -2.53 8.48 -14.52
CA LEU A 188 -1.67 9.66 -14.38
C LEU A 188 -2.45 10.96 -14.56
N TYR A 189 -3.28 11.04 -15.61
CA TYR A 189 -4.13 12.20 -15.86
C TYR A 189 -5.12 12.45 -14.72
N ARG A 190 -5.81 11.40 -14.25
CA ARG A 190 -6.74 11.49 -13.11
C ARG A 190 -6.05 12.03 -11.86
N ASN A 191 -4.83 11.58 -11.58
CA ASN A 191 -4.07 12.01 -10.42
C ASN A 191 -3.62 13.46 -10.52
N GLN A 192 -3.21 13.91 -11.70
CA GLN A 192 -2.86 15.31 -11.94
C GLN A 192 -4.07 16.22 -11.78
N MET A 193 -5.23 15.84 -12.31
CA MET A 193 -6.47 16.58 -12.12
C MET A 193 -6.87 16.69 -10.65
N SER A 194 -6.79 15.57 -9.91
CA SER A 194 -7.09 15.52 -8.48
C SER A 194 -6.16 16.41 -7.65
N SER A 195 -4.85 16.41 -7.95
CA SER A 195 -3.88 17.24 -7.25
C SER A 195 -4.09 18.73 -7.54
N THR A 196 -4.33 19.10 -8.80
CA THR A 196 -4.65 20.48 -9.18
C THR A 196 -5.93 20.97 -8.49
N MET A 197 -6.99 20.16 -8.44
CA MET A 197 -8.22 20.52 -7.70
C MET A 197 -7.94 20.74 -6.21
N LYS A 198 -7.16 19.87 -5.55
CA LYS A 198 -6.78 20.06 -4.14
C LYS A 198 -5.97 21.33 -3.91
N THR A 199 -5.02 21.66 -4.78
CA THR A 199 -4.26 22.90 -4.69
C THR A 199 -5.16 24.12 -4.84
N ILE A 200 -6.12 24.08 -5.77
CA ILE A 200 -7.10 25.16 -5.97
C ILE A 200 -7.99 25.30 -4.73
N GLN A 201 -8.52 24.18 -4.20
CA GLN A 201 -9.34 24.19 -2.97
C GLN A 201 -8.57 24.76 -1.78
N ASN A 202 -7.31 24.37 -1.58
CA ASN A 202 -6.49 24.89 -0.49
C ASN A 202 -6.23 26.40 -0.65
N LYS A 203 -5.89 26.86 -1.86
CA LYS A 203 -5.72 28.30 -2.15
C LYS A 203 -7.01 29.11 -1.94
N LEU A 204 -8.16 28.55 -2.32
CA LEU A 204 -9.48 29.16 -2.06
C LEU A 204 -9.78 29.22 -0.56
N GLY A 205 -9.52 28.14 0.18
CA GLY A 205 -9.69 28.09 1.63
C GLY A 205 -8.79 29.09 2.36
N GLU A 206 -7.51 29.21 1.98
CA GLU A 206 -6.60 30.24 2.50
C GLU A 206 -7.09 31.64 2.17
N LYS A 207 -7.55 31.89 0.94
CA LYS A 207 -8.05 33.21 0.53
C LYS A 207 -9.33 33.60 1.27
N ILE A 208 -10.24 32.65 1.49
CA ILE A 208 -11.46 32.84 2.27
C ILE A 208 -11.12 33.11 3.74
N ASN A 209 -10.21 32.34 4.34
CA ASN A 209 -9.79 32.58 5.73
C ASN A 209 -9.12 33.94 5.90
N ASN A 210 -8.30 34.37 4.94
CA ASN A 210 -7.68 35.70 4.97
C ASN A 210 -8.72 36.83 4.86
N LEU A 211 -9.74 36.68 4.01
CA LEU A 211 -10.86 37.62 3.91
C LEU A 211 -11.68 37.70 5.20
N ILE A 212 -11.98 36.56 5.82
CA ILE A 212 -12.71 36.50 7.11
C ILE A 212 -11.88 37.11 8.25
N SER A 213 -10.54 36.99 8.20
CA SER A 213 -9.66 37.59 9.22
C SER A 213 -9.49 39.10 9.08
N ASP A 214 -9.58 39.65 7.86
CA ASP A 214 -9.49 41.10 7.62
C ASP A 214 -10.78 41.84 8.02
N ASP A 215 -11.96 41.21 7.94
CA ASP A 215 -13.24 41.79 8.39
C ASP A 215 -13.42 41.80 9.93
N SER A 216 -12.42 41.31 10.68
CA SER A 216 -12.43 41.23 12.16
C SER A 216 -11.59 42.31 12.87
N LYS A 217 -11.12 43.33 12.13
CA LYS A 217 -10.46 44.54 12.65
C LYS A 217 -11.33 45.78 12.44
#